data_AF-F7V7W0-F1
#
_entry.id   AF-F7V7W0-F1
#
_cell.length_a   1.000
_cell.length_b   1.000
_cell.length_c   1.000
_cell.angle_alpha   90.00
_cell.angle_beta   90.00
_cell.angle_gamma   90.00
#
_symmetry.space_group_name_H-M   'P 1'
#
loop_
_entity.id
_entity.type
_entity.pdbx_description
1 polymer ?
#
loop_
_entity_poly.entity_id
_entity_poly.type
_entity_poly.pdbx_seq_one_letter_code
_entity_poly.pdbx_strand_id
1 'polypeptide(L)'
;MNTKKTSAQKKMAHRIRRMALIIILVILGALTVIVLKVFTVKSVTVKGNTLYSDKTVEKAVMTGKTSWNSLFVCLRYRFGSPAQMPYASGVTVSMKTPHDLVITVDEKEAIGYVALSSGKSFAYIDKTGLVLLRTDQPLDQTMRIAGLKFSGGTLYQKLKISNNEALNDLLSISRLMKKYKIMPDAVLVKADGTYLLDYGKVQVDLGDTVYLNEKIVRVQNILPKIRKRKLTGTLHMETWTEATTDIYFKKKELTVWSGKSTVDSTAESSKKDTSGSSKKGTADSSRKSAAKTGTGRTAESSGADGQEN
;
A
#
# COMPACT_ATOMS: atom_id res chain seq x y z
N MET A 1 23.19 -12.54 -71.14
CA MET A 1 24.30 -13.50 -70.93
C MET A 1 24.21 -14.09 -69.53
N ASN A 2 23.59 -15.26 -69.39
CA ASN A 2 23.53 -16.00 -68.11
C ASN A 2 24.81 -16.82 -67.95
N THR A 3 25.73 -16.36 -67.11
CA THR A 3 26.97 -17.09 -66.79
C THR A 3 26.67 -18.27 -65.86
N LYS A 4 26.49 -19.46 -66.45
CA LYS A 4 26.42 -20.72 -65.68
C LYS A 4 27.79 -20.97 -65.03
N LYS A 5 27.92 -20.68 -63.72
CA LYS A 5 29.09 -21.04 -62.91
C LYS A 5 29.41 -22.53 -63.08
N THR A 6 30.65 -22.84 -63.44
CA THR A 6 31.14 -24.22 -63.68
C THR A 6 31.07 -25.06 -62.39
N SER A 7 30.92 -26.38 -62.51
CA SER A 7 30.80 -27.30 -61.36
C SER A 7 32.00 -27.20 -60.40
N ALA A 8 33.19 -26.84 -60.89
CA ALA A 8 34.40 -26.58 -60.10
C ALA A 8 34.32 -25.26 -59.29
N GLN A 9 33.82 -24.17 -59.88
CA GLN A 9 33.62 -22.90 -59.18
C GLN A 9 32.58 -23.02 -58.06
N LYS A 10 31.52 -23.82 -58.27
CA LYS A 10 30.53 -24.14 -57.23
C LYS A 10 31.15 -24.97 -56.09
N LYS A 11 32.04 -25.92 -56.38
CA LYS A 11 32.75 -26.74 -55.38
C LYS A 11 33.74 -25.93 -54.53
N MET A 12 34.48 -24.99 -55.10
CA MET A 12 35.38 -24.09 -54.34
C MET A 12 34.61 -23.12 -53.44
N ALA A 13 33.54 -22.49 -53.94
CA ALA A 13 32.70 -21.62 -53.13
C ALA A 13 32.06 -22.37 -51.94
N HIS A 14 31.70 -23.65 -52.12
CA HIS A 14 31.18 -24.50 -51.06
C HIS A 14 32.26 -24.83 -50.00
N ARG A 15 33.51 -25.07 -50.41
CA ARG A 15 34.64 -25.27 -49.49
C ARG A 15 34.97 -24.03 -48.67
N ILE A 16 34.97 -22.84 -49.29
CA ILE A 16 35.20 -21.57 -48.60
C ILE A 16 34.07 -21.28 -47.60
N ARG A 17 32.81 -21.48 -47.98
CA ARG A 17 31.67 -21.35 -47.04
C ARG A 17 31.76 -22.34 -45.88
N ARG A 18 32.18 -23.58 -46.12
CA ARG A 18 32.36 -24.58 -45.07
C ARG A 18 33.50 -24.19 -44.12
N MET A 19 34.63 -23.69 -44.65
CA MET A 19 35.73 -23.19 -43.82
C MET A 19 35.33 -21.95 -43.02
N ALA A 20 34.62 -21.00 -43.63
CA ALA A 20 34.07 -19.85 -42.92
C ALA A 20 33.11 -20.27 -41.78
N LEU A 21 32.24 -21.25 -42.03
CA LEU A 21 31.34 -21.80 -41.02
C LEU A 21 32.10 -22.48 -39.87
N ILE A 22 33.15 -23.26 -40.18
CA ILE A 22 34.01 -23.87 -39.16
C ILE A 22 34.72 -22.79 -38.32
N ILE A 23 35.27 -21.76 -38.95
CA ILE A 23 35.92 -20.65 -38.25
C ILE A 23 34.93 -19.93 -37.33
N ILE A 24 33.70 -19.67 -37.80
CA ILE A 24 32.64 -19.08 -36.98
C ILE A 24 32.31 -19.98 -35.78
N LEU A 25 32.20 -21.29 -35.97
CA LEU A 25 31.94 -22.24 -34.88
C LEU A 25 33.08 -22.27 -33.84
N VAL A 26 34.34 -22.20 -34.29
CA VAL A 26 35.50 -22.13 -33.39
C VAL A 26 35.48 -20.84 -32.58
N ILE A 27 35.18 -19.71 -33.20
CA ILE A 27 35.06 -18.42 -32.52
C ILE A 27 33.91 -18.45 -31.50
N LEU A 28 32.74 -18.98 -31.88
CA LEU A 28 31.61 -19.17 -30.96
C LEU A 28 31.96 -20.08 -29.79
N GLY A 29 32.69 -21.17 -30.05
CA GLY A 29 33.20 -22.07 -29.01
C GLY A 29 34.11 -21.35 -28.03
N ALA A 30 35.10 -20.60 -28.53
CA ALA A 30 36.03 -19.82 -27.70
C ALA A 30 35.29 -18.77 -26.85
N LEU A 31 34.35 -18.02 -27.45
CA LEU A 31 33.50 -17.06 -26.74
C LEU A 31 32.67 -17.74 -25.64
N THR A 32 32.14 -18.93 -25.92
CA THR A 32 31.36 -19.70 -24.93
C THR A 32 32.24 -20.06 -23.73
N VAL A 33 33.47 -20.54 -23.93
CA VAL A 33 34.41 -20.84 -22.85
C VAL A 33 34.73 -19.59 -22.02
N ILE A 34 34.96 -18.45 -22.67
CA ILE A 34 35.21 -17.17 -22.00
C ILE A 34 34.01 -16.79 -21.13
N VAL A 35 32.79 -16.86 -21.65
CA VAL A 35 31.57 -16.55 -20.90
C VAL A 35 31.42 -17.46 -19.67
N LEU A 36 31.69 -18.75 -19.80
CA LEU A 36 31.55 -19.71 -18.70
C LEU A 36 32.63 -19.57 -17.61
N LYS A 37 33.86 -19.17 -17.98
CA LYS A 37 35.00 -19.13 -17.04
C LYS A 37 35.28 -17.74 -16.46
N VAL A 38 35.15 -16.69 -17.27
CA VAL A 38 35.48 -15.32 -16.86
C VAL A 38 34.31 -14.67 -16.13
N PHE A 39 33.07 -14.91 -16.54
CA PHE A 39 31.90 -14.30 -15.93
C PHE A 39 31.36 -15.18 -14.80
N THR A 40 31.96 -15.08 -13.63
CA THR A 40 31.58 -15.85 -12.44
C THR A 40 31.34 -14.93 -11.27
N VAL A 41 30.19 -15.04 -10.61
CA VAL A 41 29.84 -14.15 -9.49
C VAL A 41 30.72 -14.49 -8.29
N LYS A 42 31.51 -13.52 -7.82
CA LYS A 42 32.32 -13.62 -6.60
C LYS A 42 31.87 -12.63 -5.53
N SER A 43 31.43 -11.45 -5.94
CA SER A 43 30.98 -10.39 -5.04
C SER A 43 29.67 -9.80 -5.53
N VAL A 44 28.80 -9.48 -4.58
CA VAL A 44 27.51 -8.84 -4.82
C VAL A 44 27.41 -7.64 -3.89
N THR A 45 27.20 -6.47 -4.48
CA THR A 45 26.93 -5.24 -3.74
C THR A 45 25.48 -4.86 -3.96
N VAL A 46 24.75 -4.64 -2.87
CA VAL A 46 23.36 -4.15 -2.92
C VAL A 46 23.34 -2.65 -2.62
N LYS A 47 22.51 -1.91 -3.35
CA LYS A 47 22.31 -0.46 -3.18
C LYS A 47 20.82 -0.12 -3.23
N GLY A 48 20.44 0.95 -2.54
CA GLY A 48 19.08 1.47 -2.55
C GLY A 48 18.12 0.69 -1.65
N ASN A 49 18.64 -0.24 -0.85
CA ASN A 49 17.87 -0.97 0.14
C ASN A 49 17.87 -0.22 1.48
N THR A 50 16.67 0.08 1.98
CA THR A 50 16.46 0.76 3.26
C THR A 50 15.51 -0.04 4.16
N LEU A 51 14.53 -0.72 3.56
CA LEU A 51 13.57 -1.57 4.23
C LEU A 51 14.13 -2.98 4.51
N TYR A 52 14.98 -3.49 3.61
CA TYR A 52 15.51 -4.87 3.69
C TYR A 52 17.04 -4.90 3.70
N SER A 53 17.61 -5.91 4.37
CA SER A 53 19.06 -6.12 4.38
C SER A 53 19.60 -6.59 3.02
N ASP A 54 20.87 -6.30 2.75
CA ASP A 54 21.60 -6.69 1.54
C ASP A 54 21.42 -8.19 1.24
N LYS A 55 21.57 -9.04 2.27
CA LYS A 55 21.44 -10.50 2.14
C LYS A 55 20.04 -10.93 1.70
N THR A 56 19.00 -10.23 2.15
CA THR A 56 17.61 -10.54 1.78
C THR A 56 17.37 -10.21 0.31
N VAL A 57 17.84 -9.03 -0.12
CA VAL A 57 17.73 -8.58 -1.51
C VAL A 57 18.55 -9.47 -2.44
N GLU A 58 19.79 -9.77 -2.08
CA GLU A 58 20.68 -10.66 -2.83
C GLU A 58 20.01 -12.02 -3.06
N LYS A 59 19.50 -12.65 -1.99
CA LYS A 59 18.80 -13.95 -2.10
C LYS A 59 17.57 -13.88 -3.00
N ALA A 60 16.82 -12.78 -2.96
CA ALA A 60 15.64 -12.62 -3.81
C ALA A 60 16.02 -12.49 -5.30
N VAL A 61 17.13 -11.82 -5.60
CA VAL A 61 17.59 -11.53 -6.96
C VAL A 61 18.37 -12.70 -7.58
N MET A 62 19.24 -13.33 -6.78
CA MET A 62 20.13 -14.43 -7.20
C MET A 62 19.44 -15.80 -7.18
N THR A 63 18.21 -15.88 -7.69
CA THR A 63 17.45 -17.13 -7.78
C THR A 63 17.63 -17.80 -9.15
N GLY A 64 17.86 -19.11 -9.15
CA GLY A 64 17.89 -19.94 -10.36
C GLY A 64 19.24 -20.61 -10.69
N LYS A 65 19.21 -21.48 -11.72
CA LYS A 65 20.36 -22.32 -12.11
C LYS A 65 21.51 -21.55 -12.75
N THR A 66 21.27 -20.33 -13.23
CA THR A 66 22.26 -19.48 -13.91
C THR A 66 22.79 -18.34 -13.03
N SER A 67 22.41 -18.29 -11.75
CA SER A 67 22.83 -17.23 -10.82
C SER A 67 24.32 -17.19 -10.51
N TRP A 68 25.06 -18.26 -10.85
CA TRP A 68 26.51 -18.32 -10.69
C TRP A 68 27.28 -17.50 -11.74
N ASN A 69 26.63 -17.11 -12.84
CA ASN A 69 27.26 -16.37 -13.93
C ASN A 69 26.73 -14.93 -14.01
N SER A 70 27.63 -13.97 -13.83
CA SER A 70 27.31 -12.53 -13.76
C SER A 70 26.65 -12.01 -15.04
N LEU A 71 27.14 -12.43 -16.21
CA LEU A 71 26.60 -12.02 -17.49
C LEU A 71 25.17 -12.53 -17.70
N PHE A 72 24.91 -13.79 -17.36
CA PHE A 72 23.56 -14.36 -17.46
C PHE A 72 22.58 -13.65 -16.53
N VAL A 73 22.98 -13.31 -15.31
CA VAL A 73 22.13 -12.55 -14.39
C VAL A 73 21.80 -11.17 -14.96
N CYS A 74 22.80 -10.43 -15.47
CA CYS A 74 22.57 -9.13 -16.10
C CYS A 74 21.64 -9.22 -17.31
N LEU A 75 21.86 -10.19 -18.20
CA LEU A 75 21.00 -10.43 -19.37
C LEU A 75 19.57 -10.76 -18.96
N ARG A 76 19.38 -11.58 -17.92
CA ARG A 76 18.06 -11.94 -17.38
C ARG A 76 17.30 -10.69 -16.90
N TYR A 77 17.96 -9.79 -16.19
CA TYR A 77 17.34 -8.57 -15.70
C TYR A 77 17.20 -7.46 -16.77
N ARG A 78 17.99 -7.53 -17.85
CA ARG A 78 17.91 -6.56 -18.96
C ARG A 78 16.82 -6.91 -19.97
N PHE A 79 16.66 -8.20 -20.28
CA PHE A 79 15.78 -8.67 -21.37
C PHE A 79 14.67 -9.61 -20.90
N GLY A 80 14.77 -10.16 -19.69
CA GLY A 80 13.75 -11.01 -19.10
C GLY A 80 12.87 -10.28 -18.09
N SER A 81 12.04 -11.04 -17.38
CA SER A 81 11.23 -10.52 -16.29
C SER A 81 12.06 -10.45 -15.00
N PRO A 82 12.29 -9.25 -14.42
CA PRO A 82 12.97 -9.12 -13.14
C PRO A 82 12.16 -9.83 -12.04
N ALA A 83 12.83 -10.25 -10.96
CA ALA A 83 12.14 -10.83 -9.81
C ALA A 83 11.09 -9.85 -9.27
N GLN A 84 9.86 -10.31 -9.10
CA GLN A 84 8.80 -9.51 -8.52
C GLN A 84 9.07 -9.36 -7.02
N MET A 85 9.50 -8.16 -6.62
CA MET A 85 9.66 -7.79 -5.22
C MET A 85 8.57 -6.76 -4.88
N PRO A 86 7.59 -7.10 -4.03
CA PRO A 86 6.40 -6.26 -3.81
C PRO A 86 6.73 -4.90 -3.16
N TYR A 87 7.85 -4.81 -2.45
CA TYR A 87 8.41 -3.60 -1.85
C TYR A 87 9.27 -2.76 -2.82
N ALA A 88 9.66 -3.30 -3.97
CA ALA A 88 10.47 -2.58 -4.95
C ALA A 88 9.60 -2.10 -6.11
N SER A 89 9.88 -0.89 -6.57
CA SER A 89 9.32 -0.35 -7.82
C SER A 89 10.12 -0.82 -9.04
N GLY A 90 11.43 -1.03 -8.86
CA GLY A 90 12.36 -1.46 -9.90
C GLY A 90 13.58 -2.15 -9.31
N VAL A 91 14.19 -3.02 -10.11
CA VAL A 91 15.39 -3.77 -9.74
C VAL A 91 16.30 -3.79 -10.94
N THR A 92 17.46 -3.17 -10.81
CA THR A 92 18.46 -3.14 -11.86
C THR A 92 19.67 -3.93 -11.42
N VAL A 93 20.10 -4.88 -12.25
CA VAL A 93 21.33 -5.63 -12.00
C VAL A 93 22.36 -5.25 -13.06
N SER A 94 23.46 -4.71 -12.59
CA SER A 94 24.59 -4.30 -13.41
C SER A 94 25.85 -5.01 -12.95
N MET A 95 26.85 -5.01 -13.82
CA MET A 95 28.11 -5.69 -13.59
C MET A 95 29.22 -4.63 -13.62
N LYS A 96 29.98 -4.53 -12.53
CA LYS A 96 31.12 -3.61 -12.45
C LYS A 96 32.38 -4.23 -13.04
N THR A 97 32.58 -5.52 -12.77
CA THR A 97 33.63 -6.37 -13.34
C THR A 97 33.00 -7.72 -13.68
N PRO A 98 33.63 -8.58 -14.50
CA PRO A 98 33.10 -9.93 -14.78
C PRO A 98 32.79 -10.76 -13.53
N HIS A 99 33.29 -10.38 -12.35
CA HIS A 99 33.04 -11.07 -11.09
C HIS A 99 32.16 -10.32 -10.08
N ASP A 100 31.93 -9.02 -10.29
CA ASP A 100 31.26 -8.16 -9.32
C ASP A 100 29.91 -7.69 -9.86
N LEU A 101 28.84 -8.10 -9.19
CA LEU A 101 27.49 -7.66 -9.46
C LEU A 101 27.10 -6.50 -8.54
N VAL A 102 26.39 -5.53 -9.10
CA VAL A 102 25.76 -4.44 -8.37
C VAL A 102 24.26 -4.53 -8.60
N ILE A 103 23.53 -4.80 -7.53
CA ILE A 103 22.07 -4.81 -7.49
C ILE A 103 21.61 -3.47 -6.95
N THR A 104 20.94 -2.69 -7.78
CA THR A 104 20.29 -1.45 -7.37
C THR A 104 18.79 -1.71 -7.25
N VAL A 105 18.24 -1.49 -6.06
CA VAL A 105 16.82 -1.61 -5.79
C VAL A 105 16.23 -0.22 -5.63
N ASP A 106 15.18 0.07 -6.38
CA ASP A 106 14.37 1.26 -6.21
C ASP A 106 13.19 0.92 -5.31
N GLU A 107 13.39 0.99 -4.00
CA GLU A 107 12.32 0.70 -3.03
C GLU A 107 11.13 1.65 -3.18
N LYS A 108 9.94 1.13 -2.96
CA LYS A 108 8.73 1.95 -2.91
C LYS A 108 8.77 2.79 -1.64
N GLU A 109 8.49 4.07 -1.79
CA GLU A 109 8.37 4.96 -0.66
C GLU A 109 6.97 4.91 -0.06
N ALA A 110 6.91 4.88 1.27
CA ALA A 110 5.66 5.08 2.01
C ALA A 110 5.26 6.56 1.94
N ILE A 111 3.98 6.83 1.66
CA ILE A 111 3.42 8.18 1.65
C ILE A 111 2.80 8.56 3.00
N GLY A 112 2.51 7.57 3.84
CA GLY A 112 1.82 7.73 5.09
C GLY A 112 1.68 6.40 5.83
N TYR A 113 1.26 6.47 7.09
CA TYR A 113 0.98 5.28 7.89
C TYR A 113 -0.35 5.37 8.62
N VAL A 114 -0.93 4.19 8.89
CA VAL A 114 -2.17 4.03 9.64
C VAL A 114 -1.89 3.25 10.93
N ALA A 115 -2.60 3.59 12.00
CA ALA A 115 -2.57 2.79 13.23
C ALA A 115 -3.53 1.60 13.07
N LEU A 116 -2.99 0.40 13.21
CA LEU A 116 -3.73 -0.86 13.27
C LEU A 116 -4.06 -1.24 14.72
N SER A 117 -5.05 -2.12 14.91
CA SER A 117 -5.40 -2.84 16.15
C SER A 117 -5.01 -2.10 17.46
N SER A 118 -5.91 -1.23 17.92
CA SER A 118 -5.80 -0.49 19.18
C SER A 118 -4.51 0.33 19.37
N GLY A 119 -3.82 0.69 18.28
CA GLY A 119 -2.65 1.57 18.30
C GLY A 119 -1.33 0.90 18.64
N LYS A 120 -1.26 -0.44 18.62
CA LYS A 120 -0.04 -1.20 18.95
C LYS A 120 0.80 -1.58 17.74
N SER A 121 0.26 -1.42 16.53
CA SER A 121 1.00 -1.68 15.30
C SER A 121 0.63 -0.66 14.24
N PHE A 122 1.54 -0.39 13.33
CA PHE A 122 1.44 0.62 12.29
C PHE A 122 1.68 -0.02 10.94
N ALA A 123 0.85 0.32 9.96
CA ALA A 123 1.03 -0.09 8.58
C ALA A 123 1.38 1.11 7.70
N TYR A 124 2.49 0.98 6.98
CA TYR A 124 3.00 1.98 6.06
C TYR A 124 2.49 1.68 4.66
N ILE A 125 1.89 2.68 4.02
CA ILE A 125 1.24 2.51 2.72
C ILE A 125 1.94 3.31 1.62
N ASP A 126 1.96 2.75 0.42
CA ASP A 126 2.47 3.43 -0.78
C ASP A 126 1.38 4.28 -1.47
N LYS A 127 1.77 4.93 -2.58
CA LYS A 127 0.90 5.76 -3.42
C LYS A 127 -0.33 5.05 -4.02
N THR A 128 -0.42 3.73 -3.89
CA THR A 128 -1.51 2.87 -4.38
C THR A 128 -2.31 2.22 -3.24
N GLY A 129 -1.97 2.53 -1.98
CA GLY A 129 -2.55 1.90 -0.80
C GLY A 129 -1.99 0.52 -0.46
N LEU A 130 -0.87 0.10 -1.08
CA LEU A 130 -0.20 -1.16 -0.77
C LEU A 130 0.55 -1.04 0.56
N VAL A 131 0.35 -1.99 1.47
CA VAL A 131 1.11 -2.05 2.73
C VAL A 131 2.54 -2.50 2.45
N LEU A 132 3.51 -1.61 2.63
CA LEU A 132 4.94 -1.87 2.38
C LEU A 132 5.66 -2.43 3.60
N LEU A 133 5.28 -1.97 4.79
CA LEU A 133 5.93 -2.29 6.04
C LEU A 133 4.92 -2.29 7.18
N ARG A 134 5.15 -3.16 8.16
CA ARG A 134 4.44 -3.16 9.44
C ARG A 134 5.44 -3.11 10.59
N THR A 135 5.23 -2.21 11.53
CA THR A 135 6.07 -2.03 12.71
C THR A 135 5.22 -1.81 13.95
N ASP A 136 5.76 -2.13 15.12
CA ASP A 136 5.09 -1.86 16.41
C ASP A 136 5.43 -0.47 16.95
N GLN A 137 6.40 0.21 16.33
CA GLN A 137 6.76 1.59 16.62
C GLN A 137 6.64 2.44 15.35
N PRO A 138 6.16 3.69 15.46
CA PRO A 138 6.12 4.58 14.32
C PRO A 138 7.56 4.97 13.94
N LEU A 139 7.89 4.82 12.66
CA LEU A 139 9.04 5.46 12.06
C LEU A 139 8.82 6.97 11.96
N ASP A 140 9.88 7.71 12.25
CA ASP A 140 9.92 9.16 12.15
C ASP A 140 9.66 9.64 10.70
N GLN A 141 9.21 10.88 10.57
CA GLN A 141 9.07 11.63 9.31
C GLN A 141 8.05 11.10 8.29
N THR A 142 7.18 10.19 8.68
CA THR A 142 6.06 9.75 7.82
C THR A 142 4.74 10.36 8.30
N MET A 143 3.92 10.83 7.38
CA MET A 143 2.62 11.43 7.68
C MET A 143 1.65 10.39 8.25
N ARG A 144 1.06 10.65 9.42
CA ARG A 144 0.05 9.77 10.00
C ARG A 144 -1.34 10.05 9.41
N ILE A 145 -2.09 8.98 9.16
CA ILE A 145 -3.45 9.06 8.64
C ILE A 145 -4.42 8.65 9.75
N ALA A 146 -5.44 9.46 10.01
CA ALA A 146 -6.45 9.23 11.02
C ALA A 146 -7.87 9.53 10.51
N GLY A 147 -8.87 9.10 11.29
CA GLY A 147 -10.29 9.34 10.99
C GLY A 147 -10.93 8.33 10.04
N LEU A 148 -10.15 7.39 9.52
CA LEU A 148 -10.63 6.30 8.66
C LEU A 148 -10.67 4.98 9.42
N LYS A 149 -11.72 4.18 9.16
CA LYS A 149 -11.79 2.79 9.59
C LYS A 149 -11.08 1.91 8.57
N PHE A 150 -10.05 1.21 9.02
CA PHE A 150 -9.26 0.30 8.21
C PHE A 150 -9.59 -1.13 8.59
N SER A 151 -9.72 -2.00 7.59
CA SER A 151 -9.81 -3.44 7.79
C SER A 151 -8.60 -4.12 7.15
N GLY A 152 -8.01 -5.07 7.86
CA GLY A 152 -6.75 -5.70 7.44
C GLY A 152 -5.51 -4.88 7.77
N GLY A 153 -4.47 -4.99 6.94
CA GLY A 153 -3.11 -4.53 7.27
C GLY A 153 -2.04 -5.59 6.99
N THR A 154 -2.36 -6.57 6.14
CA THR A 154 -1.43 -7.62 5.73
C THR A 154 -0.34 -7.02 4.86
N LEU A 155 0.91 -7.41 5.13
CA LEU A 155 2.07 -6.99 4.35
C LEU A 155 1.86 -7.34 2.87
N TYR A 156 2.16 -6.39 1.98
CA TYR A 156 2.03 -6.51 0.52
C TYR A 156 0.62 -6.71 -0.01
N GLN A 157 -0.39 -6.35 0.76
CA GLN A 157 -1.77 -6.27 0.29
C GLN A 157 -2.25 -4.82 0.28
N LYS A 158 -3.20 -4.50 -0.60
CA LYS A 158 -3.87 -3.22 -0.56
C LYS A 158 -4.70 -3.12 0.71
N LEU A 159 -4.56 -2.01 1.42
CA LEU A 159 -5.34 -1.74 2.62
C LEU A 159 -6.82 -1.64 2.24
N LYS A 160 -7.68 -2.42 2.93
CA LYS A 160 -9.12 -2.39 2.68
C LYS A 160 -9.75 -1.30 3.53
N ILE A 161 -10.32 -0.30 2.86
CA ILE A 161 -10.93 0.87 3.49
C ILE A 161 -12.42 0.85 3.17
N SER A 162 -13.25 1.14 4.16
CA SER A 162 -14.71 1.20 3.95
C SER A 162 -15.11 2.28 2.95
N ASN A 163 -14.35 3.38 2.88
CA ASN A 163 -14.54 4.47 1.93
C ASN A 163 -13.31 4.59 0.99
N ASN A 164 -13.43 4.06 -0.24
CA ASN A 164 -12.37 4.12 -1.26
C ASN A 164 -12.16 5.54 -1.81
N GLU A 165 -13.18 6.41 -1.78
CA GLU A 165 -13.08 7.79 -2.23
C GLU A 165 -12.15 8.59 -1.30
N ALA A 166 -12.35 8.46 0.01
CA ALA A 166 -11.49 9.09 1.00
C ALA A 166 -10.02 8.64 0.92
N LEU A 167 -9.77 7.39 0.51
CA LEU A 167 -8.41 6.94 0.22
C LEU A 167 -7.84 7.67 -0.99
N ASN A 168 -8.57 7.73 -2.10
CA ASN A 168 -8.09 8.38 -3.32
C ASN A 168 -7.81 9.88 -3.11
N ASP A 169 -8.66 10.55 -2.34
CA ASP A 169 -8.46 11.93 -1.93
C ASP A 169 -7.18 12.07 -1.10
N LEU A 170 -7.00 11.25 -0.08
CA LEU A 170 -5.80 11.25 0.75
C LEU A 170 -4.51 10.96 -0.06
N LEU A 171 -4.59 10.04 -1.01
CA LEU A 171 -3.50 9.77 -1.96
C LEU A 171 -3.20 11.00 -2.83
N SER A 172 -4.23 11.75 -3.22
CA SER A 172 -4.08 12.96 -4.04
C SER A 172 -3.51 14.12 -3.23
N ILE A 173 -4.02 14.33 -2.02
CA ILE A 173 -3.54 15.29 -1.02
C ILE A 173 -2.05 15.06 -0.73
N SER A 174 -1.66 13.83 -0.36
CA SER A 174 -0.26 13.48 -0.05
C SER A 174 0.69 13.69 -1.22
N ARG A 175 0.28 13.36 -2.46
CA ARG A 175 1.08 13.62 -3.67
C ARG A 175 1.34 15.12 -3.87
N LEU A 176 0.32 15.95 -3.71
CA LEU A 176 0.45 17.40 -3.87
C LEU A 176 1.29 18.00 -2.74
N MET A 177 1.09 17.59 -1.50
CA MET A 177 1.94 18.02 -0.38
C MET A 177 3.41 17.67 -0.60
N LYS A 178 3.69 16.46 -1.09
CA LYS A 178 5.04 16.04 -1.44
C LYS A 178 5.63 16.91 -2.56
N LYS A 179 4.86 17.14 -3.63
CA LYS A 179 5.25 18.01 -4.75
C LYS A 179 5.63 19.42 -4.28
N TYR A 180 4.83 20.01 -3.40
CA TYR A 180 5.04 21.36 -2.88
C TYR A 180 5.90 21.42 -1.60
N LYS A 181 6.45 20.28 -1.15
CA LYS A 181 7.34 20.15 0.03
C LYS A 181 6.70 20.68 1.33
N ILE A 182 5.42 20.40 1.52
CA ILE A 182 4.64 20.78 2.70
C ILE A 182 3.93 19.56 3.31
N MET A 183 4.67 18.47 3.53
CA MET A 183 4.10 17.28 4.17
C MET A 183 3.72 17.60 5.63
N PRO A 184 2.48 17.34 6.05
CA PRO A 184 2.06 17.49 7.44
C PRO A 184 2.54 16.30 8.29
N ASP A 185 2.50 16.49 9.60
CA ASP A 185 2.75 15.43 10.57
C ASP A 185 1.57 14.44 10.55
N ALA A 186 0.36 14.95 10.32
CA ALA A 186 -0.83 14.13 10.19
C ALA A 186 -1.91 14.68 9.25
N VAL A 187 -2.77 13.78 8.80
CA VAL A 187 -4.03 14.10 8.12
C VAL A 187 -5.17 13.39 8.83
N LEU A 188 -6.19 14.16 9.19
CA LEU A 188 -7.43 13.68 9.78
C LEU A 188 -8.54 13.78 8.73
N VAL A 189 -9.18 12.66 8.45
CA VAL A 189 -10.46 12.63 7.75
C VAL A 189 -11.56 12.86 8.79
N LYS A 190 -12.26 13.98 8.69
CA LYS A 190 -13.36 14.34 9.58
C LYS A 190 -14.59 13.46 9.28
N ALA A 191 -15.53 13.40 10.23
CA ALA A 191 -16.75 12.61 10.10
C ALA A 191 -17.67 13.10 8.96
N ASP A 192 -17.56 14.38 8.59
CA ASP A 192 -18.25 15.00 7.47
C ASP A 192 -17.58 14.73 6.10
N GLY A 193 -16.48 13.97 6.07
CA GLY A 193 -15.74 13.65 4.85
C GLY A 193 -14.70 14.70 4.44
N THR A 194 -14.50 15.76 5.23
CA THR A 194 -13.51 16.80 4.93
C THR A 194 -12.14 16.52 5.58
N TYR A 195 -11.11 17.24 5.15
CA TYR A 195 -9.72 16.96 5.51
C TYR A 195 -9.11 18.07 6.37
N LEU A 196 -8.48 17.68 7.47
CA LEU A 196 -7.70 18.56 8.34
C LEU A 196 -6.24 18.12 8.35
N LEU A 197 -5.33 19.07 8.08
CA LEU A 197 -3.89 18.83 8.01
C LEU A 197 -3.24 19.34 9.29
N ASP A 198 -2.44 18.52 9.94
CA ASP A 198 -1.77 18.87 11.19
C ASP A 198 -0.26 19.08 10.98
N TYR A 199 0.21 20.27 11.33
CA TYR A 199 1.62 20.65 11.33
C TYR A 199 2.09 20.98 12.77
N GLY A 200 1.47 20.34 13.76
CA GLY A 200 1.76 20.45 15.19
C GLY A 200 1.10 21.68 15.82
N LYS A 201 1.77 22.84 15.73
CA LYS A 201 1.22 24.10 16.29
C LYS A 201 0.21 24.77 15.36
N VAL A 202 0.15 24.34 14.11
CA VAL A 202 -0.72 24.92 13.09
C VAL A 202 -1.49 23.81 12.44
N GLN A 203 -2.81 23.97 12.35
CA GLN A 203 -3.66 23.10 11.56
C GLN A 203 -4.14 23.84 10.32
N VAL A 204 -4.48 23.10 9.28
CA VAL A 204 -5.08 23.63 8.05
C VAL A 204 -6.35 22.85 7.78
N ASP A 205 -7.50 23.48 7.92
CA ASP A 205 -8.77 22.90 7.51
C ASP A 205 -8.90 23.09 6.00
N LEU A 206 -8.76 21.99 5.26
CA LEU A 206 -8.76 22.01 3.81
C LEU A 206 -10.18 21.98 3.23
N GLY A 207 -11.15 21.51 4.04
CA GLY A 207 -12.47 21.16 3.57
C GLY A 207 -12.43 19.94 2.65
N ASP A 208 -13.16 20.03 1.54
CA ASP A 208 -13.17 19.03 0.48
C ASP A 208 -11.93 19.10 -0.45
N THR A 209 -11.89 18.23 -1.46
CA THR A 209 -10.86 18.19 -2.50
C THR A 209 -11.17 19.07 -3.72
N VAL A 210 -12.21 19.92 -3.66
CA VAL A 210 -12.52 20.85 -4.74
C VAL A 210 -11.44 21.93 -4.77
N TYR A 211 -10.87 22.18 -5.96
CA TYR A 211 -9.69 23.02 -6.18
C TYR A 211 -8.48 22.68 -5.29
N LEU A 212 -8.26 21.39 -5.05
CA LEU A 212 -7.22 20.90 -4.15
C LEU A 212 -5.82 21.47 -4.44
N ASN A 213 -5.42 21.52 -5.71
CA ASN A 213 -4.11 22.02 -6.10
C ASN A 213 -3.94 23.51 -5.75
N GLU A 214 -4.95 24.31 -6.04
CA GLU A 214 -4.99 25.76 -5.81
C GLU A 214 -4.99 26.09 -4.31
N LYS A 215 -5.73 25.30 -3.50
CA LYS A 215 -5.71 25.37 -2.04
C LYS A 215 -4.31 25.05 -1.51
N ILE A 216 -3.71 23.95 -1.95
CA ILE A 216 -2.38 23.51 -1.47
C ILE A 216 -1.27 24.52 -1.84
N VAL A 217 -1.27 25.10 -3.04
CA VAL A 217 -0.30 26.15 -3.43
C VAL A 217 -0.42 27.37 -2.50
N ARG A 218 -1.63 27.75 -2.10
CA ARG A 218 -1.83 28.85 -1.15
C ARG A 218 -1.34 28.51 0.24
N VAL A 219 -1.63 27.29 0.73
CA VAL A 219 -1.09 26.80 2.00
C VAL A 219 0.43 26.85 1.98
N GLN A 220 1.09 26.43 0.90
CA GLN A 220 2.54 26.51 0.75
C GLN A 220 3.08 27.94 0.91
N ASN A 221 2.35 28.94 0.40
CA ASN A 221 2.74 30.34 0.47
C ASN A 221 2.44 31.01 1.84
N ILE A 222 1.39 30.56 2.53
CA ILE A 222 0.92 31.15 3.79
C ILE A 222 1.59 30.50 5.01
N LEU A 223 1.73 29.18 5.01
CA LEU A 223 2.22 28.40 6.15
C LEU A 223 3.59 28.88 6.68
N PRO A 224 4.60 29.21 5.84
CA PRO A 224 5.87 29.76 6.31
C PRO A 224 5.71 31.10 7.04
N LYS A 225 4.75 31.95 6.63
CA LYS A 225 4.49 33.25 7.27
C LYS A 225 3.90 33.06 8.68
N ILE A 226 2.99 32.09 8.83
CA ILE A 226 2.39 31.73 10.13
C ILE A 226 3.49 31.18 11.07
N ARG A 227 4.31 30.25 10.57
CA ARG A 227 5.41 29.64 11.33
C ARG A 227 6.45 30.68 11.77
N LYS A 228 6.85 31.60 10.88
CA LYS A 228 7.78 32.70 11.21
C LYS A 228 7.27 33.59 12.35
N ARG A 229 5.95 33.81 12.41
CA ARG A 229 5.29 34.58 13.47
C ARG A 229 5.01 33.75 14.75
N LYS A 230 5.42 32.48 14.77
CA LYS A 230 5.20 31.54 15.89
C LYS A 230 3.74 31.47 16.35
N LEU A 231 2.81 31.61 15.41
CA LEU A 231 1.38 31.55 15.70
C LEU A 231 0.92 30.10 15.91
N THR A 232 -0.13 29.94 16.70
CA THR A 232 -0.80 28.67 16.96
C THR A 232 -2.27 28.82 16.64
N GLY A 233 -2.85 27.87 15.91
CA GLY A 233 -4.24 27.97 15.45
C GLY A 233 -4.52 27.20 14.16
N THR A 234 -5.72 27.40 13.61
CA THR A 234 -6.18 26.77 12.36
C THR A 234 -6.25 27.78 11.22
N LEU A 235 -5.69 27.41 10.08
CA LEU A 235 -5.88 28.09 8.80
C LEU A 235 -7.09 27.47 8.11
N HIS A 236 -8.13 28.27 7.90
CA HIS A 236 -9.35 27.84 7.22
C HIS A 236 -9.21 28.07 5.71
N MET A 237 -9.25 26.98 4.95
CA MET A 237 -9.15 26.93 3.48
C MET A 237 -10.40 26.33 2.84
N GLU A 238 -11.32 25.80 3.63
CA GLU A 238 -12.52 25.09 3.19
C GLU A 238 -13.49 25.98 2.40
N THR A 239 -13.53 27.28 2.70
CA THR A 239 -14.39 28.27 2.01
C THR A 239 -13.77 28.82 0.71
N TRP A 240 -12.52 28.43 0.39
CA TRP A 240 -11.80 29.02 -0.72
C TRP A 240 -12.34 28.52 -2.07
N THR A 241 -12.74 29.48 -2.90
CA THR A 241 -13.08 29.29 -4.31
C THR A 241 -12.47 30.43 -5.14
N GLU A 242 -12.58 30.34 -6.47
CA GLU A 242 -12.20 31.45 -7.35
C GLU A 242 -13.07 32.70 -7.14
N ALA A 243 -14.30 32.56 -6.62
CA ALA A 243 -15.24 33.65 -6.43
C ALA A 243 -15.13 34.31 -5.04
N THR A 244 -15.00 33.52 -3.98
CA THR A 244 -14.95 34.04 -2.60
C THR A 244 -13.55 34.49 -2.21
N THR A 245 -12.52 33.72 -2.60
CA THR A 245 -11.11 33.92 -2.22
C THR A 245 -10.82 33.99 -0.71
N ASP A 246 -11.83 33.78 0.14
CA ASP A 246 -11.75 33.93 1.59
C ASP A 246 -10.87 32.86 2.23
N ILE A 247 -9.84 33.33 2.94
CA ILE A 247 -8.92 32.53 3.74
C ILE A 247 -8.65 33.29 5.02
N TYR A 248 -8.82 32.64 6.18
CA TYR A 248 -8.58 33.27 7.47
C TYR A 248 -7.86 32.33 8.44
N PHE A 249 -7.15 32.92 9.40
CA PHE A 249 -6.41 32.17 10.42
C PHE A 249 -7.00 32.46 11.80
N LYS A 250 -7.55 31.44 12.44
CA LYS A 250 -8.11 31.56 13.78
C LYS A 250 -7.10 31.10 14.82
N LYS A 251 -6.67 32.04 15.66
CA LYS A 251 -5.64 31.80 16.70
C LYS A 251 -6.19 30.91 17.81
N LYS A 252 -5.33 30.03 18.33
CA LYS A 252 -5.58 29.11 19.46
C LYS A 252 -6.72 28.11 19.25
N GLU A 253 -7.21 27.96 18.03
CA GLU A 253 -8.10 26.88 17.65
C GLU A 253 -7.26 25.71 17.14
N LEU A 254 -7.32 24.58 17.84
CA LEU A 254 -6.70 23.33 17.39
C LEU A 254 -7.68 22.22 17.71
N THR A 255 -7.97 21.40 16.71
CA THR A 255 -8.70 20.16 16.91
C THR A 255 -7.81 19.20 17.69
N VAL A 256 -8.30 18.74 18.85
CA VAL A 256 -7.59 17.75 19.66
C VAL A 256 -7.69 16.41 18.96
N TRP A 257 -6.53 15.83 18.66
CA TRP A 257 -6.47 14.49 18.11
C TRP A 257 -6.73 13.47 19.22
N SER A 258 -7.90 12.83 19.23
CA SER A 258 -8.11 11.71 20.15
C SER A 258 -7.29 10.51 19.66
N GLY A 259 -6.10 10.35 20.25
CA GLY A 259 -5.19 9.22 19.98
C GLY A 259 -5.67 7.87 20.53
N LYS A 260 -6.95 7.69 20.86
CA LYS A 260 -7.52 6.40 21.28
C LYS A 260 -8.66 6.00 20.35
N SER A 261 -8.43 4.91 19.64
CA SER A 261 -9.44 4.16 18.87
C SER A 261 -10.73 3.98 19.68
N THR A 262 -11.81 4.63 19.27
CA THR A 262 -13.15 4.39 19.79
C THR A 262 -13.79 3.23 19.04
N VAL A 263 -13.48 1.99 19.43
CA VAL A 263 -14.38 0.84 19.26
C VAL A 263 -14.06 -0.14 20.40
N ASP A 264 -14.73 -0.02 21.54
CA ASP A 264 -15.67 -1.04 22.04
C ASP A 264 -16.26 -0.58 23.38
N SER A 265 -17.55 -0.28 23.37
CA SER A 265 -18.42 -0.17 24.56
C SER A 265 -19.86 -0.24 24.08
N THR A 266 -20.23 -1.40 23.56
CA THR A 266 -21.62 -1.84 23.61
C THR A 266 -21.67 -3.05 24.54
N ALA A 267 -21.56 -2.77 25.85
CA ALA A 267 -22.09 -3.68 26.86
C ALA A 267 -23.56 -3.32 27.08
N GLU A 268 -24.43 -4.20 26.60
CA GLU A 268 -25.48 -4.83 27.38
C GLU A 268 -26.36 -3.95 28.30
N SER A 269 -27.64 -3.86 27.91
CA SER A 269 -28.87 -3.46 28.62
C SER A 269 -29.61 -2.43 27.74
N SER A 270 -30.82 -2.63 27.22
CA SER A 270 -31.96 -3.42 27.67
C SER A 270 -32.99 -3.50 26.52
N LYS A 271 -33.58 -4.66 26.29
CA LYS A 271 -34.98 -4.75 25.82
C LYS A 271 -35.77 -5.43 26.93
N LYS A 272 -36.70 -4.69 27.55
CA LYS A 272 -38.06 -5.18 27.74
C LYS A 272 -39.06 -4.06 28.04
N ASP A 273 -39.86 -3.81 27.03
CA ASP A 273 -41.31 -3.64 26.99
C ASP A 273 -42.06 -2.53 27.76
N THR A 274 -43.00 -1.99 27.00
CA THR A 274 -43.99 -0.94 27.20
C THR A 274 -45.13 -1.32 28.16
N SER A 275 -45.75 -0.28 28.72
CA SER A 275 -47.18 -0.16 29.08
C SER A 275 -47.62 -0.51 30.51
N GLY A 276 -48.38 0.42 31.12
CA GLY A 276 -49.55 0.03 31.91
C GLY A 276 -49.77 0.76 33.23
N SER A 277 -50.69 1.73 33.21
CA SER A 277 -51.23 2.46 34.36
C SER A 277 -52.24 1.64 35.18
N SER A 278 -52.24 1.85 36.51
CA SER A 278 -53.36 1.82 37.47
C SER A 278 -54.13 0.51 37.77
N LYS A 279 -54.02 0.00 39.02
CA LYS A 279 -55.03 0.01 40.12
C LYS A 279 -54.83 -1.13 41.15
N LYS A 280 -54.74 -0.72 42.43
CA LYS A 280 -55.41 -1.21 43.66
C LYS A 280 -55.82 -2.70 43.74
N GLY A 281 -55.31 -3.42 44.75
CA GLY A 281 -55.88 -4.71 45.20
C GLY A 281 -55.04 -5.41 46.28
N THR A 282 -55.70 -5.77 47.37
CA THR A 282 -55.21 -6.29 48.66
C THR A 282 -54.97 -7.81 48.66
N ALA A 283 -54.19 -8.28 49.65
CA ALA A 283 -54.27 -9.59 50.34
C ALA A 283 -53.73 -10.89 49.69
N ASP A 284 -52.66 -11.39 50.33
CA ASP A 284 -52.59 -12.63 51.13
C ASP A 284 -52.47 -14.04 50.49
N SER A 285 -51.52 -14.77 51.08
CA SER A 285 -51.42 -16.22 51.31
C SER A 285 -51.11 -17.22 50.17
N SER A 286 -49.91 -17.82 50.31
CA SER A 286 -49.66 -19.24 50.65
C SER A 286 -49.89 -20.40 49.65
N ARG A 287 -49.00 -21.40 49.80
CA ARG A 287 -48.97 -22.82 49.32
C ARG A 287 -48.45 -23.01 47.88
N LYS A 288 -47.30 -23.66 47.62
CA LYS A 288 -46.72 -24.99 47.96
C LYS A 288 -47.38 -26.18 47.22
N SER A 289 -46.56 -26.81 46.37
CA SER A 289 -46.39 -28.27 46.16
C SER A 289 -46.83 -28.90 44.82
N ALA A 290 -45.94 -29.80 44.37
CA ALA A 290 -46.14 -31.04 43.58
C ALA A 290 -46.65 -30.92 42.14
N ALA A 291 -45.84 -31.27 41.12
CA ALA A 291 -45.49 -32.62 40.65
C ALA A 291 -46.68 -33.42 40.11
N LYS A 292 -46.72 -33.65 38.78
CA LYS A 292 -46.87 -34.99 38.19
C LYS A 292 -46.73 -35.00 36.66
N THR A 293 -46.18 -36.12 36.21
CA THR A 293 -46.02 -36.72 34.89
C THR A 293 -47.34 -37.11 34.21
N GLY A 294 -47.28 -37.34 32.89
CA GLY A 294 -48.33 -37.99 32.07
C GLY A 294 -48.33 -37.47 30.63
N THR A 295 -47.58 -38.01 29.67
CA THR A 295 -47.79 -39.24 28.87
C THR A 295 -48.92 -39.16 27.84
N GLY A 296 -48.54 -39.35 26.56
CA GLY A 296 -49.37 -39.86 25.45
C GLY A 296 -50.31 -38.83 24.80
N ARG A 297 -50.66 -38.93 23.51
CA ARG A 297 -50.35 -39.84 22.41
C ARG A 297 -51.06 -39.25 21.18
N THR A 298 -50.47 -39.40 19.99
CA THR A 298 -51.11 -39.58 18.66
C THR A 298 -52.27 -38.68 18.19
N ALA A 299 -52.11 -38.06 17.02
CA ALA A 299 -53.01 -38.27 15.88
C ALA A 299 -52.39 -37.77 14.56
N GLU A 300 -52.42 -38.65 13.56
CA GLU A 300 -52.21 -38.43 12.12
C GLU A 300 -53.30 -37.57 11.47
N SER A 301 -52.97 -37.04 10.28
CA SER A 301 -53.81 -36.80 9.08
C SER A 301 -53.36 -35.47 8.44
N SER A 302 -52.63 -35.44 7.33
CA SER A 302 -52.94 -35.82 5.92
C SER A 302 -53.71 -34.76 5.14
N GLY A 303 -53.28 -34.52 3.88
CA GLY A 303 -53.91 -33.67 2.85
C GLY A 303 -53.26 -32.28 2.72
N ALA A 304 -52.35 -31.98 1.79
CA ALA A 304 -52.36 -32.06 0.32
C ALA A 304 -53.33 -31.07 -0.35
N ASP A 305 -52.73 -30.03 -0.95
CA ASP A 305 -53.09 -29.26 -2.17
C ASP A 305 -52.42 -27.88 -2.03
N GLY A 306 -51.78 -27.27 -3.02
CA GLY A 306 -51.79 -27.49 -4.46
C GLY A 306 -51.71 -26.10 -5.11
N GLN A 307 -50.70 -25.92 -5.97
CA GLN A 307 -50.58 -24.91 -7.06
C GLN A 307 -50.39 -23.42 -6.69
N GLU A 308 -49.25 -22.83 -7.04
CA GLU A 308 -48.86 -22.27 -8.36
C GLU A 308 -49.61 -20.97 -8.72
N ASN A 309 -48.96 -19.84 -8.45
CA ASN A 309 -48.34 -18.98 -9.47
C ASN A 309 -47.38 -17.98 -8.82
#